data_AF-A0A7Y2MM02-F1
#
_entry.id   AF-A0A7Y2MM02-F1
#
_cell.length_a   1.000
_cell.length_b   1.000
_cell.length_c   1.000
_cell.angle_alpha   90.00
_cell.angle_beta   90.00
_cell.angle_gamma   90.00
#
_symmetry.space_group_name_H-M   'P 1'
#
loop_
_entity.id
_entity.type
_entity.pdbx_description
1 polymer ?
#
loop_
_entity_poly.entity_id
_entity_poly.type
_entity_poly.pdbx_seq_one_letter_code
_entity_poly.pdbx_strand_id
1 'polypeptide(L)'
;MDFRTEWSSWLLLVLMVVMAVFINPYNIPSNSSFGEIIIYVLQILAYPFFAVTIASIPVVIICWMIKVIPDIDYSIRVGFVMMLILLAGYYFT
;
A
#
# COMPACT_ATOMS: atom_id res chain seq x y z
N MET A 1 17.46 5.89 -4.18
CA MET A 1 16.59 4.71 -4.24
C MET A 1 16.66 4.19 -5.64
N ASP A 2 16.86 2.88 -5.84
CA ASP A 2 16.57 2.26 -7.13
C ASP A 2 15.04 2.12 -7.25
N PHE A 3 14.48 2.60 -8.36
CA PHE A 3 13.04 2.59 -8.65
C PHE A 3 12.66 1.52 -9.68
N ARG A 4 13.60 0.64 -10.04
CA ARG A 4 13.32 -0.51 -10.89
C ARG A 4 12.44 -1.48 -10.12
N THR A 5 11.16 -1.47 -10.46
CA THR A 5 10.17 -2.37 -9.88
C THR A 5 10.17 -3.68 -10.65
N GLU A 6 10.39 -4.80 -9.96
CA GLU A 6 10.20 -6.12 -10.53
C GLU A 6 8.72 -6.40 -10.84
N TRP A 7 8.47 -7.30 -11.80
CA TRP A 7 7.10 -7.72 -12.16
C TRP A 7 6.33 -8.28 -10.96
N SER A 8 7.01 -8.94 -10.02
CA SER A 8 6.42 -9.42 -8.76
C SER A 8 5.97 -8.29 -7.84
N SER A 9 6.69 -7.17 -7.82
CA SER A 9 6.35 -6.00 -7.00
C SER A 9 5.10 -5.28 -7.53
N TRP A 10 4.89 -5.31 -8.85
CA TRP A 10 3.64 -4.86 -9.46
C TRP A 10 2.44 -5.69 -9.01
N LEU A 11 2.58 -7.02 -8.97
CA LEU A 11 1.52 -7.91 -8.49
C LEU A 11 1.18 -7.62 -7.02
N LEU A 12 2.18 -7.36 -6.17
CA LEU A 12 1.96 -7.00 -4.77
C LEU A 12 1.16 -5.70 -4.62
N LEU A 13 1.46 -4.66 -5.42
CA LEU A 13 0.70 -3.40 -5.40
C LEU A 13 -0.77 -3.62 -5.78
N VAL A 14 -1.04 -4.42 -6.81
CA VAL A 14 -2.42 -4.77 -7.19
C VAL A 14 -3.12 -5.51 -6.06
N LEU A 15 -2.43 -6.44 -5.38
CA LEU A 15 -2.97 -7.15 -4.24
C LEU A 15 -3.26 -6.20 -3.06
N MET A 16 -2.41 -5.19 -2.81
CA MET A 16 -2.67 -4.17 -1.80
C MET A 16 -3.90 -3.32 -2.10
N VAL A 17 -4.15 -3.01 -3.37
CA VAL A 17 -5.39 -2.33 -3.81
C VAL A 17 -6.61 -3.19 -3.50
N VAL A 18 -6.55 -4.49 -3.81
CA VAL A 18 -7.63 -5.45 -3.49
C VAL A 18 -7.87 -5.49 -1.98
N MET A 19 -6.82 -5.60 -1.17
CA MET A 19 -6.92 -5.58 0.29
C MET A 19 -7.51 -4.26 0.83
N ALA A 20 -7.19 -3.13 0.22
CA ALA A 20 -7.72 -1.83 0.63
C ALA A 20 -9.26 -1.76 0.51
N VAL A 21 -9.84 -2.43 -0.50
CA VAL A 21 -11.31 -2.57 -0.64
C VAL A 21 -11.90 -3.35 0.53
N PHE A 22 -11.25 -4.42 0.97
CA PHE A 22 -11.71 -5.24 2.09
C PHE A 22 -11.54 -4.58 3.46
N ILE A 23 -10.52 -3.74 3.64
CA ILE A 23 -10.29 -2.99 4.89
C ILE A 23 -11.34 -1.89 5.08
N ASN A 24 -11.83 -1.28 4.00
CA ASN A 24 -12.80 -0.19 4.08
C ASN A 24 -14.05 -0.45 3.19
N PRO A 25 -14.90 -1.41 3.57
CA PRO A 25 -16.09 -1.76 2.81
C PRO A 25 -17.20 -0.69 2.90
N TYR A 26 -17.15 0.20 3.89
CA TYR A 26 -18.21 1.18 4.14
C TYR A 26 -18.14 2.43 3.26
N ASN A 27 -17.05 2.63 2.52
CA ASN A 27 -16.89 3.77 1.61
C ASN A 27 -17.37 3.50 0.18
N ILE A 28 -18.09 2.40 -0.06
CA ILE A 28 -18.71 2.13 -1.37
C ILE A 28 -19.75 3.23 -1.62
N PRO A 29 -19.64 4.00 -2.73
CA PRO A 29 -20.53 5.11 -3.00
C PRO A 29 -21.97 4.61 -3.18
N SER A 30 -22.90 5.19 -2.41
CA SER A 30 -24.32 4.85 -2.49
C SER A 30 -25.03 5.53 -3.65
N ASN A 31 -24.49 6.66 -4.13
CA ASN A 31 -24.99 7.37 -5.30
C ASN A 31 -24.04 7.20 -6.48
N SER A 32 -24.59 7.09 -7.69
CA SER A 32 -23.82 7.04 -8.94
C SER A 32 -23.32 8.41 -9.41
N SER A 33 -23.08 9.34 -8.48
CA SER A 33 -22.54 10.66 -8.78
C SER A 33 -21.08 10.52 -9.22
N PHE A 34 -20.73 11.07 -10.38
CA PHE A 34 -19.36 10.98 -10.93
C PHE A 34 -18.28 11.45 -9.94
N GLY A 35 -18.58 12.46 -9.12
CA GLY A 35 -17.68 12.96 -8.08
C GLY A 35 -17.40 11.95 -6.95
N GLU A 36 -18.40 11.19 -6.51
CA GLU A 36 -18.24 10.20 -5.43
C GLU A 36 -17.38 9.02 -5.88
N ILE A 37 -17.53 8.58 -7.13
CA ILE A 37 -16.73 7.51 -7.73
C ILE A 37 -15.24 7.90 -7.76
N ILE A 38 -14.92 9.14 -8.15
CA ILE A 38 -13.53 9.63 -8.18
C ILE A 38 -12.93 9.63 -6.77
N ILE A 39 -13.67 10.14 -5.78
CA ILE A 39 -13.21 10.20 -4.39
C ILE A 39 -12.93 8.79 -3.87
N TYR A 40 -13.82 7.85 -4.14
CA TYR A 40 -13.65 6.45 -3.74
C TYR A 40 -12.40 5.81 -4.37
N VAL A 41 -12.21 5.97 -5.69
CA VAL A 41 -11.02 5.45 -6.38
C VAL A 41 -9.74 6.05 -5.80
N LEU A 42 -9.72 7.38 -5.59
CA LEU A 42 -8.57 8.07 -5.03
C LEU A 42 -8.26 7.58 -3.62
N GLN A 43 -9.29 7.31 -2.81
CA GLN A 43 -9.12 6.79 -1.47
C GLN A 43 -8.57 5.36 -1.45
N ILE A 44 -9.09 4.46 -2.29
CA ILE A 44 -8.57 3.09 -2.42
C ILE A 44 -7.08 3.12 -2.79
N LEU A 45 -6.72 3.96 -3.75
CA LEU A 45 -5.36 4.07 -4.27
C LEU A 45 -4.43 4.76 -3.27
N ALA A 46 -4.96 5.65 -2.43
CA ALA A 46 -4.21 6.31 -1.38
C ALA A 46 -3.67 5.32 -0.33
N TYR A 47 -4.43 4.29 0.06
CA TYR A 47 -3.98 3.31 1.06
C TYR A 47 -2.64 2.62 0.73
N PRO A 48 -2.46 1.96 -0.43
CA PRO A 48 -1.17 1.36 -0.78
C PRO A 48 -0.07 2.40 -0.91
N PHE A 49 -0.37 3.60 -1.44
CA PHE A 49 0.63 4.68 -1.52
C PHE A 49 1.12 5.12 -0.14
N PHE A 50 0.22 5.31 0.82
CA PHE A 50 0.58 5.65 2.21
C PHE A 50 1.31 4.50 2.91
N ALA A 51 0.88 3.26 2.70
CA ALA A 51 1.54 2.09 3.27
C ALA A 51 3.00 1.96 2.79
N VAL A 52 3.24 2.12 1.48
CA VAL A 52 4.58 2.05 0.88
C VAL A 52 5.44 3.24 1.30
N THR A 53 4.89 4.46 1.35
CA THR A 53 5.66 5.64 1.80
C THR A 53 6.06 5.54 3.27
N ILE A 54 5.16 5.09 4.16
CA ILE A 54 5.50 4.87 5.57
C ILE A 54 6.54 3.74 5.69
N ALA A 55 6.39 2.65 4.92
CA ALA A 55 7.34 1.54 4.89
C ALA A 55 8.72 1.94 4.35
N SER A 56 8.80 2.99 3.52
CA SER A 56 10.07 3.48 2.97
C SER A 56 10.97 4.12 4.02
N ILE A 57 10.39 4.73 5.08
CA ILE A 57 11.14 5.40 6.15
C ILE A 57 12.11 4.43 6.87
N PRO A 58 11.65 3.29 7.45
CA PRO A 58 12.55 2.35 8.11
C PRO A 58 13.53 1.69 7.14
N VAL A 59 13.13 1.43 5.88
CA VAL A 59 14.03 0.84 4.87
C VAL A 59 15.19 1.79 4.56
N VAL A 60 14.92 3.10 4.38
CA VAL A 60 15.98 4.10 4.15
C VAL A 60 16.92 4.19 5.35
N ILE A 61 16.39 4.17 6.58
CA ILE A 61 17.21 4.23 7.80
C ILE A 61 18.15 3.02 7.88
N ILE A 62 17.65 1.80 7.65
CA ILE A 62 18.46 0.58 7.70
C ILE A 62 19.49 0.56 6.57
N CYS A 63 19.09 0.89 5.34
CA CYS A 63 20.00 0.96 4.20
C CYS A 63 21.11 2.01 4.41
N TRP A 64 20.80 3.13 5.08
CA TRP A 64 21.79 4.14 5.46
C TRP A 64 22.82 3.59 6.46
N MET A 65 22.40 2.83 7.47
CA MET A 65 23.30 2.19 8.43
C MET A 65 24.24 1.17 7.79
N ILE A 66 23.74 0.39 6.82
CA ILE A 66 24.50 -0.68 6.15
C ILE A 66 25.26 -0.14 4.91
N LYS A 67 25.09 1.15 4.57
CA LYS A 67 25.64 1.81 3.37
C LYS A 67 25.29 1.10 2.07
N VAL A 68 24.06 0.59 1.98
CA VAL A 68 23.52 -0.07 0.78
C VAL A 68 22.55 0.88 0.08
N ILE A 69 22.48 0.81 -1.25
CA ILE A 69 21.52 1.59 -2.02
C ILE A 69 20.11 1.10 -1.68
N PRO A 70 19.21 1.96 -1.20
CA PRO A 70 17.85 1.55 -0.87
C PRO A 70 17.08 1.21 -2.16
N ASP A 71 16.31 0.13 -2.12
CA ASP A 71 15.49 -0.36 -3.23
C ASP A 71 14.00 -0.31 -2.83
N ILE A 72 13.16 0.15 -3.75
CA ILE A 72 11.72 0.31 -3.56
C ILE A 72 11.02 -1.04 -3.36
N ASP A 73 11.55 -2.12 -3.92
CA ASP A 73 10.94 -3.45 -3.83
C ASP A 73 10.86 -3.96 -2.38
N TYR A 74 11.86 -3.66 -1.54
CA TYR A 74 11.79 -3.97 -0.11
C TYR A 74 10.72 -3.15 0.61
N SER A 75 10.54 -1.87 0.23
CA SER A 75 9.51 -1.00 0.81
C SER A 75 8.11 -1.47 0.44
N ILE A 76 7.92 -1.99 -0.78
CA ILE A 76 6.65 -2.59 -1.23
C ILE A 76 6.35 -3.87 -0.43
N ARG A 77 7.34 -4.75 -0.23
CA ARG A 77 7.15 -5.98 0.58
C ARG A 77 6.80 -5.65 2.03
N VAL A 78 7.49 -4.69 2.64
CA VAL A 78 7.18 -4.24 4.01
C VAL A 78 5.80 -3.58 4.07
N GLY A 79 5.46 -2.72 3.11
CA GLY A 79 4.13 -2.10 3.02
C GLY A 79 3.02 -3.14 2.85
N PHE A 80 3.25 -4.19 2.08
CA PHE A 80 2.34 -5.31 1.91
C PHE A 80 2.07 -6.04 3.24
N VAL A 81 3.13 -6.33 4.00
CA VAL A 81 3.00 -6.95 5.34
C VAL A 81 2.22 -6.04 6.28
N MET A 82 2.47 -4.72 6.26
CA MET A 82 1.70 -3.77 7.07
C MET A 82 0.20 -3.77 6.71
N MET A 83 -0.14 -3.83 5.42
CA MET A 83 -1.53 -3.95 4.96
C MET A 83 -2.17 -5.28 5.36
N LEU A 84 -1.42 -6.39 5.33
CA LEU A 84 -1.89 -7.68 5.83
C LEU A 84 -2.19 -7.64 7.33
N ILE A 85 -1.34 -6.98 8.13
CA ILE A 85 -1.57 -6.81 9.57
C ILE A 85 -2.83 -5.97 9.81
N LEU A 86 -3.03 -4.89 9.05
CA LEU A 86 -4.25 -4.08 9.13
C LEU A 86 -5.50 -4.88 8.77
N LEU A 87 -5.44 -5.68 7.71
CA LEU A 87 -6.53 -6.54 7.28
C LEU A 87 -6.84 -7.62 8.33
N ALA A 88 -5.82 -8.28 8.87
CA ALA A 88 -5.98 -9.23 9.97
C ALA A 88 -6.60 -8.55 11.20
N GLY A 89 -6.08 -7.37 11.59
CA GLY A 89 -6.63 -6.59 12.71
C GLY A 89 -8.10 -6.24 12.52
N TYR A 90 -8.52 -5.93 11.30
CA TYR A 90 -9.92 -5.64 10.98
C TYR A 90 -10.85 -6.85 11.12
N TYR A 91 -10.40 -8.06 10.79
CA TYR A 91 -11.24 -9.27 10.83
C TYR A 91 -11.16 -10.05 12.15
N PHE A 92 -10.06 -9.93 12.90
CA PHE A 92 -9.83 -10.69 14.13
C PHE A 92 -10.05 -9.88 15.43
N THR A 93 -10.50 -8.63 15.34
CA THR A 93 -10.90 -7.78 16.48
C THR A 93 -12.40 -7.51 16.44
#